data_AF-A0A8J1LKZ0-F1
#
_entry.id   AF-A0A8J1LKZ0-F1
#
_cell.length_a   1.000
_cell.length_b   1.000
_cell.length_c   1.000
_cell.angle_alpha   90.00
_cell.angle_beta   90.00
_cell.angle_gamma   90.00
#
_symmetry.space_group_name_H-M   'P 1'
#
loop_
_entity.id
_entity.type
_entity.pdbx_description
1 polymer ?
#
loop_
_entity_poly.entity_id
_entity_poly.type
_entity_poly.pdbx_seq_one_letter_code
_entity_poly.pdbx_strand_id
1 'polypeptide(L)'
;MFLRSVADLLLTAALLHLPLALSKEVYTTSHGGTCIGTCGRENSDYYWCKQKGVNGWWDYCSPEEGYDVYYRPCLSACQVLKDSIYEQCFTDNGWSKCGHVVEEFELYYTPSHFLCETECILHESYYRCTDILGHEEKCSPSNDLTTKGEPCRIDHPCGSHGYSYTWCYTDTSDNWDYCGKVISDCERKRYKREDGDEEVCRITDSGNNRQLVLTAIIVPENNFRQPSRAQFTEASHLINTVNANFCFPNTARTVANSENIRMDMQGTFERDGVRYMNVQLQLNEPRQGSSSRHSTTIAQILFPHDFNIAVFFRYIRRALQTSLRSAYHGPPVRIFITMNHIDH
;
A
#
# COMPACT_ATOMS: atom_id res chain seq x y z
N MET A 1 0.54 -32.22 -42.72
CA MET A 1 1.06 -32.98 -41.56
C MET A 1 2.16 -32.13 -40.93
N PHE A 2 1.80 -31.24 -40.01
CA PHE A 2 2.74 -30.26 -39.44
C PHE A 2 3.54 -30.93 -38.33
N LEU A 3 4.80 -31.27 -38.60
CA LEU A 3 5.80 -31.57 -37.58
C LEU A 3 6.13 -30.23 -36.89
N ARG A 4 5.45 -29.92 -35.77
CA ARG A 4 5.90 -28.83 -34.90
C ARG A 4 7.24 -29.24 -34.30
N SER A 5 8.25 -28.38 -34.46
CA SER A 5 9.58 -28.60 -33.90
C SER A 5 9.48 -28.71 -32.38
N VAL A 6 10.29 -29.56 -31.75
CA VAL A 6 10.40 -29.63 -30.28
C VAL A 6 10.73 -28.24 -29.70
N ALA A 7 11.45 -27.41 -30.45
CA ALA A 7 11.72 -26.02 -30.08
C ALA A 7 10.45 -25.15 -30.03
N ASP A 8 9.48 -25.35 -30.94
CA ASP A 8 8.21 -24.60 -30.92
C ASP A 8 7.33 -25.02 -29.72
N LEU A 9 7.36 -26.31 -29.36
CA LEU A 9 6.67 -26.84 -28.17
C LEU A 9 7.31 -26.32 -26.88
N LEU A 10 8.63 -26.23 -26.80
CA LEU A 10 9.34 -25.68 -25.66
C LEU A 10 9.14 -24.16 -25.54
N LEU A 11 9.14 -23.43 -26.67
CA LEU A 11 8.92 -22.00 -26.68
C LEU A 11 7.47 -21.64 -26.32
N THR A 12 6.49 -22.40 -26.81
CA THR A 12 5.09 -22.21 -26.43
C THR A 12 4.84 -22.58 -24.96
N ALA A 13 5.42 -23.67 -24.45
CA ALA A 13 5.37 -24.00 -23.02
C ALA A 13 6.04 -22.91 -22.17
N ALA A 14 7.21 -22.40 -22.57
CA ALA A 14 7.88 -21.30 -21.88
C ALA A 14 7.04 -20.01 -21.88
N LEU A 15 6.41 -19.67 -23.01
CA LEU A 15 5.53 -18.49 -23.13
C LEU A 15 4.21 -18.65 -22.35
N LEU A 16 3.69 -19.88 -22.20
CA LEU A 16 2.52 -20.19 -21.38
C LEU A 16 2.82 -20.11 -19.87
N HIS A 17 4.06 -20.40 -19.45
CA HIS A 17 4.47 -20.38 -18.05
C HIS A 17 5.15 -19.07 -17.61
N LEU A 18 5.63 -18.24 -18.55
CA LEU A 18 6.23 -16.93 -18.25
C LEU A 18 5.31 -15.98 -17.46
N PRO A 19 4.00 -15.85 -17.79
CA PRO A 19 3.09 -14.97 -17.06
C PRO A 19 2.90 -15.40 -15.60
N LEU A 20 2.79 -16.72 -15.35
CA LEU A 20 2.68 -17.31 -14.01
C LEU A 20 3.96 -17.15 -13.19
N ALA A 21 5.14 -17.18 -13.84
CA ALA A 21 6.43 -17.00 -13.17
C ALA A 21 6.77 -15.52 -12.88
N LEU A 22 6.05 -14.58 -13.48
CA LEU A 22 6.19 -13.13 -13.28
C LEU A 22 5.10 -12.55 -12.36
N SER A 23 4.07 -13.34 -12.05
CA SER A 23 2.99 -12.95 -11.15
C SER A 23 3.54 -12.74 -9.73
N LYS A 24 3.32 -11.53 -9.18
CA LYS A 24 3.55 -11.21 -7.76
C LYS A 24 2.26 -11.30 -6.94
N GLU A 25 1.31 -12.11 -7.40
CA GLU A 25 0.05 -12.32 -6.70
C GLU A 25 0.28 -12.91 -5.31
N VAL A 26 -0.35 -12.25 -4.35
CA VAL A 26 -0.45 -12.68 -2.98
C VAL A 26 -1.92 -12.93 -2.70
N TYR A 27 -2.20 -14.12 -2.19
CA TYR A 27 -3.55 -14.56 -1.86
C TYR A 27 -3.77 -14.34 -0.36
N THR A 28 -4.90 -13.73 0.01
CA THR A 28 -5.36 -13.74 1.40
C THR A 28 -6.33 -14.88 1.61
N THR A 29 -6.40 -15.33 2.86
CA THR A 29 -7.33 -16.37 3.27
C THR A 29 -8.61 -15.79 3.81
N SER A 30 -9.61 -16.64 4.00
CA SER A 30 -10.90 -16.25 4.54
C SER A 30 -10.85 -15.72 5.98
N HIS A 31 -9.78 -15.96 6.74
CA HIS A 31 -9.56 -15.30 8.03
C HIS A 31 -8.62 -14.10 7.95
N GLY A 32 -8.23 -13.66 6.76
CA GLY A 32 -7.31 -12.54 6.54
C GLY A 32 -5.83 -12.88 6.73
N GLY A 33 -5.47 -14.18 6.75
CA GLY A 33 -4.07 -14.61 6.69
C GLY A 33 -3.50 -14.45 5.29
N THR A 34 -2.17 -14.45 5.17
CA THR A 34 -1.47 -14.37 3.89
C THR A 34 -0.99 -15.75 3.47
N CYS A 35 -1.33 -16.18 2.27
CA CYS A 35 -0.91 -17.47 1.73
C CYS A 35 0.61 -17.56 1.55
N ILE A 36 1.18 -18.70 1.96
CA ILE A 36 2.54 -19.12 1.65
C ILE A 36 2.48 -19.86 0.31
N GLY A 37 2.52 -19.10 -0.79
CA GLY A 37 2.40 -19.61 -2.15
C GLY A 37 1.00 -19.43 -2.74
N THR A 38 0.70 -20.20 -3.79
CA THR A 38 -0.56 -20.09 -4.53
C THR A 38 -1.74 -20.66 -3.77
N CYS A 39 -2.94 -20.17 -4.10
CA CYS A 39 -4.19 -20.76 -3.65
C CYS A 39 -4.55 -21.99 -4.50
N GLY A 40 -4.65 -23.18 -3.89
CA GLY A 40 -4.77 -24.45 -4.62
C GLY A 40 -5.78 -25.44 -4.05
N ARG A 41 -6.16 -26.45 -4.84
CA ARG A 41 -7.12 -27.51 -4.46
C ARG A 41 -6.45 -28.87 -4.24
N GLU A 42 -5.34 -28.93 -3.51
CA GLU A 42 -4.61 -30.20 -3.31
C GLU A 42 -5.51 -31.27 -2.65
N ASN A 43 -6.07 -32.17 -3.46
CA ASN A 43 -7.01 -33.23 -3.07
C ASN A 43 -8.23 -32.76 -2.26
N SER A 44 -8.71 -31.54 -2.51
CA SER A 44 -9.87 -30.94 -1.84
C SER A 44 -10.90 -30.44 -2.86
N ASP A 45 -12.16 -30.37 -2.46
CA ASP A 45 -13.22 -29.73 -3.24
C ASP A 45 -13.18 -28.20 -3.13
N TYR A 46 -12.42 -27.63 -2.19
CA TYR A 46 -12.21 -26.19 -2.05
C TYR A 46 -10.74 -25.79 -2.25
N TYR A 47 -10.55 -24.53 -2.60
CA TYR A 47 -9.27 -23.86 -2.67
C TYR A 47 -8.82 -23.43 -1.26
N TRP A 48 -7.56 -23.71 -0.97
CA TRP A 48 -6.94 -23.40 0.31
C TRP A 48 -5.43 -23.19 0.12
N CYS A 49 -4.79 -22.62 1.12
CA CYS A 49 -3.35 -22.46 1.15
C CYS A 49 -2.83 -22.60 2.59
N LYS A 50 -1.54 -22.86 2.73
CA LYS A 50 -0.85 -22.61 4.02
C LYS A 50 -0.75 -21.10 4.22
N GLN A 51 -0.81 -20.61 5.44
CA GLN A 51 -0.85 -19.17 5.69
C GLN A 51 0.10 -18.71 6.81
N LYS A 52 0.33 -17.38 6.85
CA LYS A 52 0.94 -16.64 7.96
C LYS A 52 0.02 -15.49 8.40
N GLY A 53 0.29 -14.93 9.57
CA GLY A 53 -0.34 -13.68 10.03
C GLY A 53 -1.63 -13.82 10.86
N VAL A 54 -2.25 -15.01 10.90
CA VAL A 54 -3.42 -15.32 11.75
C VAL A 54 -3.31 -16.71 12.37
N ASN A 55 -4.21 -17.04 13.31
CA ASN A 55 -4.21 -18.36 13.97
C ASN A 55 -4.52 -19.48 12.97
N GLY A 56 -3.63 -20.48 12.91
CA GLY A 56 -3.77 -21.67 12.05
C GLY A 56 -2.78 -21.67 10.89
N TRP A 57 -2.26 -22.85 10.55
CA TRP A 57 -1.21 -23.00 9.54
C TRP A 57 -1.74 -23.11 8.10
N TRP A 58 -3.06 -23.19 7.93
CA TRP A 58 -3.76 -23.21 6.65
C TRP A 58 -5.15 -22.59 6.79
N ASP A 59 -5.70 -22.10 5.69
CA ASP A 59 -7.10 -21.66 5.61
C ASP A 59 -7.59 -21.61 4.15
N TYR A 60 -8.90 -21.40 3.97
CA TYR A 60 -9.53 -21.24 2.64
C TYR A 60 -9.06 -19.96 1.96
N CYS A 61 -8.92 -19.99 0.64
CA CYS A 61 -8.58 -18.81 -0.17
C CYS A 61 -9.34 -18.87 -1.50
N SER A 62 -9.40 -17.73 -2.20
CA SER A 62 -9.94 -17.67 -3.55
C SER A 62 -8.80 -17.78 -4.57
N PRO A 63 -8.94 -18.58 -5.63
CA PRO A 63 -7.92 -18.66 -6.68
C PRO A 63 -7.87 -17.43 -7.59
N GLU A 64 -8.93 -16.62 -7.60
CA GLU A 64 -9.06 -15.38 -8.37
C GLU A 64 -9.92 -14.39 -7.57
N GLU A 65 -9.66 -13.09 -7.72
CA GLU A 65 -10.47 -12.04 -7.07
C GLU A 65 -11.92 -12.11 -7.58
N GLY A 66 -12.88 -11.97 -6.67
CA GLY A 66 -14.30 -12.04 -7.02
C GLY A 66 -14.84 -13.46 -7.20
N TYR A 67 -14.08 -14.49 -6.84
CA TYR A 67 -14.56 -15.86 -6.73
C TYR A 67 -14.55 -16.32 -5.27
N ASP A 68 -15.38 -17.32 -4.97
CA ASP A 68 -15.38 -18.00 -3.68
C ASP A 68 -14.37 -19.16 -3.66
N VAL A 69 -14.29 -19.84 -2.53
CA VAL A 69 -13.34 -20.96 -2.31
C VAL A 69 -13.67 -22.22 -3.11
N TYR A 70 -14.78 -22.24 -3.86
CA TYR A 70 -15.17 -23.32 -4.77
C TYR A 70 -15.08 -22.90 -6.25
N TYR A 71 -14.53 -21.70 -6.52
CA TYR A 71 -14.47 -21.09 -7.84
C TYR A 71 -15.85 -20.77 -8.44
N ARG A 72 -16.79 -20.38 -7.58
CA ARG A 72 -18.06 -19.79 -7.98
C ARG A 72 -17.96 -18.26 -7.98
N PRO A 73 -18.51 -17.56 -8.98
CA PRO A 73 -18.51 -16.10 -8.99
C PRO A 73 -19.21 -15.53 -7.76
N CYS A 74 -18.55 -14.58 -7.11
CA CYS A 74 -19.15 -13.78 -6.06
C CYS A 74 -20.12 -12.75 -6.67
N LEU A 75 -21.36 -12.77 -6.21
CA LEU A 75 -22.41 -11.79 -6.52
C LEU A 75 -22.40 -10.60 -5.55
N SER A 76 -21.56 -10.65 -4.50
CA SER A 76 -21.26 -9.53 -3.61
C SER A 76 -19.76 -9.38 -3.44
N ALA A 77 -19.29 -8.25 -2.89
CA ALA A 77 -17.90 -8.12 -2.48
C ALA A 77 -17.52 -9.19 -1.45
N CYS A 78 -16.24 -9.59 -1.46
CA CYS A 78 -15.64 -10.39 -0.40
C CYS A 78 -15.37 -9.48 0.81
N GLN A 79 -15.97 -9.79 1.97
CA GLN A 79 -15.85 -8.96 3.16
C GLN A 79 -16.24 -9.73 4.43
N VAL A 80 -15.79 -9.24 5.59
CA VAL A 80 -16.25 -9.74 6.89
C VAL A 80 -17.67 -9.23 7.17
N LEU A 81 -18.60 -10.15 7.44
CA LEU A 81 -19.97 -9.82 7.84
C LEU A 81 -20.10 -9.73 9.37
N LYS A 82 -21.10 -8.97 9.85
CA LYS A 82 -21.29 -8.61 11.27
C LYS A 82 -21.24 -9.78 12.27
N ASP A 83 -21.58 -11.00 11.85
CA ASP A 83 -21.62 -12.20 12.69
C ASP A 83 -20.68 -13.31 12.18
N SER A 84 -19.70 -12.96 11.34
CA SER A 84 -18.72 -13.89 10.82
C SER A 84 -17.30 -13.55 11.25
N ILE A 85 -16.52 -14.60 11.45
CA ILE A 85 -15.06 -14.53 11.58
C ILE A 85 -14.35 -14.76 10.23
N TYR A 86 -15.13 -14.99 9.17
CA TYR A 86 -14.65 -15.22 7.82
C TYR A 86 -15.04 -14.06 6.91
N GLU A 87 -14.13 -13.71 6.01
CA GLU A 87 -14.45 -13.04 4.76
C GLU A 87 -15.32 -13.96 3.91
N GLN A 88 -16.45 -13.40 3.47
CA GLN A 88 -17.46 -14.12 2.70
C GLN A 88 -18.02 -13.24 1.58
N CYS A 89 -18.51 -13.93 0.56
CA CYS A 89 -19.28 -13.34 -0.52
C CYS A 89 -20.54 -14.16 -0.78
N PHE A 90 -21.56 -13.52 -1.32
CA PHE A 90 -22.78 -14.18 -1.74
C PHE A 90 -22.57 -14.82 -3.11
N THR A 91 -23.02 -16.05 -3.29
CA THR A 91 -22.96 -16.79 -4.56
C THR A 91 -24.36 -17.24 -4.98
N ASP A 92 -24.48 -17.89 -6.12
CA ASP A 92 -25.70 -18.58 -6.55
C ASP A 92 -26.18 -19.68 -5.57
N ASN A 93 -25.27 -20.17 -4.73
CA ASN A 93 -25.52 -21.19 -3.71
C ASN A 93 -25.54 -20.62 -2.28
N GLY A 94 -25.67 -19.31 -2.14
CA GLY A 94 -25.68 -18.62 -0.85
C GLY A 94 -24.31 -18.10 -0.41
N TRP A 95 -24.17 -17.78 0.87
CA TRP A 95 -22.93 -17.25 1.42
C TRP A 95 -21.83 -18.30 1.41
N SER A 96 -20.66 -17.90 0.91
CA SER A 96 -19.49 -18.74 0.79
C SER A 96 -18.24 -17.96 1.20
N LYS A 97 -17.22 -18.67 1.67
CA LYS A 97 -15.94 -18.06 2.03
C LYS A 97 -15.21 -17.58 0.79
N CYS A 98 -14.42 -16.53 0.94
CA CYS A 98 -13.58 -15.98 -0.09
C CYS A 98 -12.32 -15.41 0.54
N GLY A 99 -11.30 -15.15 -0.27
CA GLY A 99 -10.16 -14.32 0.07
C GLY A 99 -9.87 -13.36 -1.08
N HIS A 100 -8.93 -12.45 -0.85
CA HIS A 100 -8.52 -11.47 -1.84
C HIS A 100 -7.27 -11.92 -2.60
N VAL A 101 -7.17 -11.52 -3.86
CA VAL A 101 -5.94 -11.65 -4.66
C VAL A 101 -5.38 -10.25 -4.85
N VAL A 102 -4.14 -10.02 -4.42
CA VAL A 102 -3.50 -8.70 -4.48
C VAL A 102 -2.13 -8.81 -5.12
N GLU A 103 -1.71 -7.82 -5.92
CA GLU A 103 -0.34 -7.79 -6.46
C GLU A 103 0.61 -7.09 -5.46
N GLU A 104 1.68 -7.79 -5.05
CA GLU A 104 2.73 -7.24 -4.20
C GLU A 104 3.59 -6.25 -5.01
N PHE A 105 3.55 -4.98 -4.64
CA PHE A 105 4.25 -3.92 -5.38
C PHE A 105 5.45 -3.33 -4.64
N GLU A 106 5.66 -3.69 -3.36
CA GLU A 106 6.75 -3.20 -2.52
C GLU A 106 7.48 -4.36 -1.84
N LEU A 107 8.81 -4.39 -2.00
CA LEU A 107 9.69 -5.32 -1.30
C LEU A 107 10.53 -4.52 -0.30
N TYR A 108 10.36 -4.83 0.98
CA TYR A 108 11.06 -4.18 2.08
C TYR A 108 12.34 -4.94 2.41
N TYR A 109 13.43 -4.22 2.63
CA TYR A 109 14.70 -4.77 3.07
C TYR A 109 15.11 -4.15 4.38
N THR A 110 15.71 -4.95 5.25
CA THR A 110 16.34 -4.48 6.48
C THR A 110 17.56 -3.62 6.16
N PRO A 111 18.07 -2.80 7.10
CA PRO A 111 19.33 -2.07 6.93
C PRO A 111 20.51 -2.98 6.56
N SER A 112 20.46 -4.25 6.96
CA SER A 112 21.47 -5.28 6.69
C SER A 112 21.24 -6.02 5.37
N HIS A 113 20.35 -5.53 4.50
CA HIS A 113 20.05 -6.07 3.17
C HIS A 113 19.31 -7.43 3.16
N PHE A 114 18.70 -7.85 4.26
CA PHE A 114 17.81 -9.02 4.25
C PHE A 114 16.42 -8.61 3.79
N LEU A 115 15.81 -9.41 2.92
CA LEU A 115 14.44 -9.23 2.48
C LEU A 115 13.50 -9.48 3.65
N CYS A 116 12.55 -8.57 3.87
CA CYS A 116 11.43 -8.79 4.78
C CYS A 116 10.48 -9.82 4.18
N GLU A 117 10.16 -10.85 4.97
CA GLU A 117 9.11 -11.81 4.66
C GLU A 117 7.73 -11.28 5.08
N THR A 118 7.66 -10.48 6.15
CA THR A 118 6.43 -9.84 6.61
C THR A 118 6.40 -8.34 6.30
N GLU A 119 5.22 -7.74 6.42
CA GLU A 119 5.04 -6.29 6.36
C GLU A 119 6.00 -5.52 7.28
N CYS A 120 6.40 -4.33 6.82
CA CYS A 120 7.16 -3.39 7.62
C CYS A 120 6.23 -2.53 8.50
N ILE A 121 5.99 -2.99 9.74
CA ILE A 121 5.00 -2.40 10.66
C ILE A 121 5.67 -1.68 11.83
N LEU A 122 5.05 -0.61 12.32
CA LEU A 122 5.52 0.09 13.50
C LEU A 122 5.24 -0.75 14.75
N HIS A 123 6.28 -1.04 15.51
CA HIS A 123 6.20 -1.66 16.83
C HIS A 123 7.04 -0.84 17.81
N GLU A 124 6.37 -0.30 18.84
CA GLU A 124 6.93 0.72 19.74
C GLU A 124 7.44 1.94 18.96
N SER A 125 8.76 2.12 18.91
CA SER A 125 9.41 3.28 18.26
C SER A 125 10.08 2.94 16.93
N TYR A 126 10.01 1.68 16.47
CA TYR A 126 10.71 1.23 15.26
C TYR A 126 9.76 0.47 14.33
N TYR A 127 9.95 0.69 13.03
CA TYR A 127 9.40 -0.18 12.01
C TYR A 127 10.20 -1.47 11.95
N ARG A 128 9.47 -2.59 11.94
CA ARG A 128 10.04 -3.94 12.02
C ARG A 128 9.36 -4.89 11.06
N CYS A 129 10.11 -5.91 10.65
CA CYS A 129 9.63 -7.04 9.87
C CYS A 129 10.35 -8.30 10.34
N THR A 130 9.76 -9.47 10.08
CA THR A 130 10.49 -10.73 10.10
C THR A 130 11.18 -10.89 8.74
N ASP A 131 12.48 -11.12 8.73
CA ASP A 131 13.25 -11.36 7.51
C ASP A 131 13.10 -12.80 6.98
N ILE A 132 13.63 -13.07 5.79
CA ILE A 132 13.64 -14.41 5.19
C ILE A 132 14.40 -15.48 5.99
N LEU A 133 15.18 -15.10 7.00
CA LEU A 133 15.87 -16.01 7.92
C LEU A 133 15.05 -16.26 9.19
N GLY A 134 13.90 -15.59 9.35
CA GLY A 134 13.04 -15.70 10.53
C GLY A 134 13.44 -14.79 11.68
N HIS A 135 14.33 -13.81 11.45
CA HIS A 135 14.74 -12.85 12.49
C HIS A 135 13.85 -11.61 12.46
N GLU A 136 13.48 -11.11 13.64
CA GLU A 136 12.83 -9.81 13.76
C GLU A 136 13.87 -8.69 13.64
N GLU A 137 13.79 -7.94 12.54
CA GLU A 137 14.74 -6.91 12.18
C GLU A 137 14.04 -5.58 11.93
N LYS A 138 14.81 -4.49 11.99
CA LYS A 138 14.29 -3.17 11.63
C LYS A 138 14.12 -3.06 10.11
N CYS A 139 13.15 -2.27 9.68
CA CYS A 139 12.90 -1.95 8.28
C CYS A 139 12.48 -0.48 8.17
N SER A 140 12.33 0.05 6.95
CA SER A 140 11.78 1.38 6.72
C SER A 140 10.50 1.30 5.90
N PRO A 141 9.47 2.11 6.20
CA PRO A 141 8.22 2.10 5.46
C PRO A 141 8.33 2.77 4.07
N SER A 142 9.42 3.50 3.78
CA SER A 142 9.80 3.94 2.43
C SER A 142 11.31 4.24 2.35
N ASN A 143 11.86 4.37 1.14
CA ASN A 143 13.29 4.68 0.91
C ASN A 143 13.74 6.03 1.49
N ASP A 144 12.82 6.93 1.78
CA ASP A 144 13.12 8.28 2.27
C ASP A 144 12.94 8.40 3.79
N LEU A 145 12.75 7.27 4.48
CA LEU A 145 12.49 7.22 5.91
C LEU A 145 13.47 6.32 6.64
N THR A 146 13.83 6.72 7.85
CA THR A 146 14.60 5.88 8.77
C THR A 146 13.74 4.75 9.33
N THR A 147 14.39 3.83 10.05
CA THR A 147 13.71 2.76 10.79
C THR A 147 12.79 3.27 11.91
N LYS A 148 12.84 4.57 12.25
CA LYS A 148 11.90 5.23 13.17
C LYS A 148 10.81 6.03 12.45
N GLY A 149 10.84 6.11 11.12
CA GLY A 149 9.94 6.95 10.34
C GLY A 149 10.36 8.42 10.27
N GLU A 150 11.60 8.76 10.63
CA GLU A 150 12.13 10.11 10.46
C GLU A 150 12.49 10.34 8.98
N PRO A 151 12.30 11.56 8.44
CA PRO A 151 12.67 11.87 7.07
C PRO A 151 14.19 11.91 6.90
N CYS A 152 14.69 11.16 5.92
CA CYS A 152 16.05 11.30 5.43
C CYS A 152 16.25 12.66 4.76
N ARG A 153 17.46 13.17 4.79
CA ARG A 153 17.86 14.34 4.01
C ARG A 153 17.74 14.06 2.51
N ILE A 154 17.24 15.06 1.76
CA ILE A 154 17.06 14.95 0.31
C ILE A 154 18.40 14.77 -0.43
N ASP A 155 19.48 15.34 0.10
CA ASP A 155 20.85 15.25 -0.44
C ASP A 155 21.64 14.04 0.10
N HIS A 156 21.07 13.31 1.05
CA HIS A 156 21.67 12.11 1.62
C HIS A 156 20.60 11.01 1.81
N PRO A 157 20.03 10.49 0.71
CA PRO A 157 18.97 9.48 0.77
C PRO A 157 19.47 8.18 1.42
N CYS A 158 18.53 7.30 1.77
CA CYS A 158 18.86 5.99 2.32
C CYS A 158 19.82 5.23 1.40
N GLY A 159 20.97 4.84 1.92
CA GLY A 159 22.01 4.19 1.13
C GLY A 159 23.12 3.61 1.99
N SER A 160 23.98 2.80 1.37
CA SER A 160 25.07 2.13 2.08
C SER A 160 26.21 3.10 2.42
N HIS A 161 26.45 4.11 1.57
CA HIS A 161 27.45 5.16 1.79
C HIS A 161 28.84 4.64 2.22
N GLY A 162 29.25 3.49 1.66
CA GLY A 162 30.53 2.83 1.96
C GLY A 162 30.50 1.80 3.11
N TYR A 163 29.34 1.56 3.72
CA TYR A 163 29.15 0.59 4.81
C TYR A 163 28.39 -0.66 4.36
N SER A 164 28.41 -1.71 5.19
CA SER A 164 27.66 -2.95 4.98
C SER A 164 26.16 -2.85 5.35
N TYR A 165 25.73 -1.67 5.79
CA TYR A 165 24.35 -1.39 6.18
C TYR A 165 23.89 -0.08 5.55
N THR A 166 22.58 0.14 5.47
CA THR A 166 22.00 1.37 4.94
C THR A 166 21.58 2.36 6.02
N TRP A 167 21.85 3.63 5.77
CA TRP A 167 21.57 4.74 6.69
C TRP A 167 21.40 6.07 5.92
N CYS A 168 20.93 7.10 6.62
CA CYS A 168 20.85 8.46 6.09
C CYS A 168 21.05 9.51 7.20
N TYR A 169 21.45 10.73 6.81
CA TYR A 169 21.35 11.88 7.71
C TYR A 169 19.91 12.35 7.83
N THR A 170 19.50 12.79 9.02
CA THR A 170 18.14 13.24 9.36
C THR A 170 18.04 14.76 9.56
N ASP A 171 19.18 15.46 9.62
CA ASP A 171 19.27 16.92 9.63
C ASP A 171 20.64 17.46 9.17
N THR A 172 20.74 18.79 9.15
CA THR A 172 21.95 19.56 8.81
C THR A 172 22.99 19.61 9.93
N SER A 173 22.71 19.03 11.09
CA SER A 173 23.66 18.84 12.18
C SER A 173 24.32 17.46 12.15
N ASP A 174 24.16 16.75 11.03
CA ASP A 174 24.70 15.42 10.75
C ASP A 174 24.27 14.35 11.76
N ASN A 175 23.09 14.53 12.37
CA ASN A 175 22.40 13.43 13.03
C ASN A 175 21.99 12.40 11.97
N TRP A 176 22.11 11.11 12.28
CA TRP A 176 21.83 10.03 11.35
C TRP A 176 21.06 8.89 12.02
N ASP A 177 20.40 8.08 11.20
CA ASP A 177 19.79 6.82 11.66
C ASP A 177 19.83 5.78 10.54
N TYR A 178 19.62 4.52 10.92
CA TYR A 178 19.48 3.42 9.98
C TYR A 178 18.19 3.55 9.18
N CYS A 179 18.21 3.05 7.96
CA CYS A 179 17.05 2.98 7.08
C CYS A 179 17.10 1.67 6.29
N GLY A 180 15.94 1.10 5.99
CA GLY A 180 15.79 -0.04 5.08
C GLY A 180 15.54 0.42 3.64
N LYS A 181 15.91 -0.40 2.66
CA LYS A 181 15.55 -0.17 1.25
C LYS A 181 14.16 -0.71 0.95
N VAL A 182 13.41 0.00 0.13
CA VAL A 182 12.10 -0.41 -0.38
C VAL A 182 12.17 -0.44 -1.89
N ILE A 183 12.24 -1.63 -2.48
CA ILE A 183 12.19 -1.77 -3.94
C ILE A 183 10.72 -1.80 -4.32
N SER A 184 10.29 -0.89 -5.18
CA SER A 184 8.88 -0.79 -5.58
C SER A 184 8.75 -0.60 -7.07
N ASP A 185 7.65 -1.06 -7.64
CA ASP A 185 7.30 -0.76 -9.05
C ASP A 185 7.02 0.75 -9.24
N CYS A 186 6.89 1.50 -8.14
CA CYS A 186 6.83 2.95 -8.10
C CYS A 186 8.20 3.66 -8.26
N GLU A 187 9.33 2.95 -8.43
CA GLU A 187 10.64 3.61 -8.52
C GLU A 187 10.90 4.25 -9.90
N ARG A 188 11.02 5.59 -9.90
CA ARG A 188 11.71 6.44 -10.89
C ARG A 188 11.27 6.32 -12.36
N LYS A 189 9.98 6.52 -12.61
CA LYS A 189 9.52 7.02 -13.91
C LYS A 189 8.56 8.20 -13.72
N ARG A 190 9.14 9.38 -13.50
CA ARG A 190 8.37 10.64 -13.52
C ARG A 190 7.96 10.93 -14.96
N TYR A 191 6.79 10.46 -15.37
CA TYR A 191 6.19 10.91 -16.60
C TYR A 191 5.37 12.16 -16.30
N LYS A 192 5.82 13.31 -16.82
CA LYS A 192 4.99 14.52 -16.83
C LYS A 192 3.83 14.27 -17.79
N ARG A 193 2.61 14.38 -17.29
CA ARG A 193 1.40 14.31 -18.12
C ARG A 193 1.22 15.65 -18.85
N GLU A 194 0.43 15.60 -19.91
CA GLU A 194 0.20 16.72 -20.83
C GLU A 194 -0.51 17.92 -20.16
N ASP A 195 -1.18 17.69 -19.03
CA ASP A 195 -1.86 18.69 -18.20
C ASP A 195 -0.94 19.31 -17.11
N GLY A 196 0.29 18.83 -16.96
CA GLY A 196 1.24 19.27 -15.95
C GLY A 196 1.22 18.46 -14.65
N ASP A 197 0.32 17.48 -14.50
CA ASP A 197 0.32 16.55 -13.38
C ASP A 197 1.48 15.54 -13.49
N GLU A 198 1.97 15.06 -12.35
CA GLU A 198 3.09 14.11 -12.30
C GLU A 198 2.59 12.72 -11.89
N GLU A 199 2.75 11.73 -12.77
CA GLU A 199 2.56 10.34 -12.37
C GLU A 199 3.72 9.91 -11.46
N VAL A 200 3.40 9.62 -10.20
CA VAL A 200 4.37 9.19 -9.19
C VAL A 200 4.56 7.68 -9.23
N CYS A 201 3.46 6.94 -9.42
CA CYS A 201 3.49 5.49 -9.42
C CYS A 201 2.36 4.93 -10.29
N ARG A 202 2.65 3.82 -10.95
CA ARG A 202 1.68 2.98 -11.64
C ARG A 202 1.93 1.54 -11.25
N ILE A 203 0.91 0.90 -10.72
CA ILE A 203 0.92 -0.49 -10.29
C ILE A 203 -0.09 -1.21 -11.15
N THR A 204 0.39 -2.17 -11.91
CA THR A 204 -0.43 -3.04 -12.75
C THR A 204 -0.73 -4.26 -11.91
N ASP A 205 -2.00 -4.51 -11.65
CA ASP A 205 -2.52 -5.74 -11.07
C ASP A 205 -3.02 -6.62 -12.23
N SER A 206 -2.10 -7.42 -12.76
CA SER A 206 -2.35 -8.20 -13.97
C SER A 206 -3.36 -9.31 -13.73
N GLY A 207 -3.33 -9.91 -12.53
CA GLY A 207 -4.25 -10.95 -12.11
C GLY A 207 -5.70 -10.47 -12.07
N ASN A 208 -5.92 -9.25 -11.61
CA ASN A 208 -7.26 -8.67 -11.47
C ASN A 208 -7.67 -7.75 -12.63
N ASN A 209 -6.86 -7.66 -13.70
CA ASN A 209 -7.05 -6.75 -14.84
C ASN A 209 -7.30 -5.30 -14.40
N ARG A 210 -6.52 -4.83 -13.42
CA ARG A 210 -6.64 -3.49 -12.84
C ARG A 210 -5.31 -2.77 -12.84
N GLN A 211 -5.37 -1.46 -12.92
CA GLN A 211 -4.19 -0.63 -12.82
C GLN A 211 -4.45 0.54 -11.89
N LEU A 212 -3.62 0.65 -10.85
CA LEU A 212 -3.65 1.75 -9.91
C LEU A 212 -2.60 2.79 -10.30
N VAL A 213 -2.99 4.06 -10.33
CA VAL A 213 -2.10 5.17 -10.66
C VAL A 213 -2.17 6.22 -9.57
N LEU A 214 -1.01 6.58 -9.01
CA LEU A 214 -0.84 7.70 -8.08
C LEU A 214 -0.37 8.91 -8.87
N THR A 215 -1.22 9.94 -8.94
CA THR A 215 -0.93 11.20 -9.62
C THR A 215 -0.72 12.30 -8.59
N ALA A 216 0.43 12.95 -8.60
CA ALA A 216 0.73 14.13 -7.79
C ALA A 216 0.26 15.39 -8.49
N ILE A 217 -0.54 16.18 -7.76
CA ILE A 217 -1.00 17.50 -8.20
C ILE A 217 -0.42 18.54 -7.24
N ILE A 218 0.42 19.43 -7.76
CA ILE A 218 1.00 20.53 -7.00
C ILE A 218 -0.13 21.45 -6.52
N VAL A 219 -0.10 21.81 -5.24
CA VAL A 219 -1.04 22.77 -4.65
C VAL A 219 -0.30 24.05 -4.24
N PRO A 220 -1.00 25.20 -4.16
CA PRO A 220 -0.42 26.42 -3.62
C PRO A 220 0.23 26.22 -2.24
N GLU A 221 1.39 26.86 -1.99
CA GLU A 221 2.16 26.67 -0.75
C GLU A 221 1.38 27.00 0.52
N ASN A 222 0.39 27.90 0.46
CA ASN A 222 -0.45 28.26 1.60
C ASN A 222 -1.54 27.21 1.92
N ASN A 223 -1.79 26.25 1.03
CA ASN A 223 -2.80 25.21 1.25
C ASN A 223 -2.30 24.14 2.22
N PHE A 224 -0.99 23.91 2.30
CA PHE A 224 -0.37 22.93 3.20
C PHE A 224 0.61 23.64 4.12
N ARG A 225 0.84 23.09 5.30
CA ARG A 225 1.87 23.52 6.22
C ARG A 225 3.03 22.54 6.16
N GLN A 226 4.25 23.06 6.08
CA GLN A 226 5.45 22.25 6.23
C GLN A 226 5.52 21.74 7.68
N PRO A 227 5.50 20.42 7.91
CA PRO A 227 5.60 19.88 9.27
C PRO A 227 7.04 20.02 9.79
N SER A 228 7.20 20.12 11.11
CA SER A 228 8.51 19.90 11.74
C SER A 228 8.95 18.44 11.58
N ARG A 229 10.24 18.13 11.80
CA ARG A 229 10.72 16.74 11.77
C ARG A 229 9.94 15.84 12.74
N ALA A 230 9.66 16.32 13.96
CA ALA A 230 8.90 15.56 14.95
C ALA A 230 7.45 15.31 14.47
N GLN A 231 6.79 16.33 13.92
CA GLN A 231 5.44 16.21 13.35
C GLN A 231 5.43 15.26 12.14
N PHE A 232 6.49 15.24 11.32
CA PHE A 232 6.63 14.30 10.22
C PHE A 232 6.72 12.85 10.71
N THR A 233 7.57 12.60 11.71
CA THR A 233 7.76 11.27 12.29
C THR A 233 6.45 10.76 12.90
N GLU A 234 5.78 11.61 13.69
CA GLU A 234 4.48 11.31 14.29
C GLU A 234 3.41 11.04 13.22
N ALA A 235 3.37 11.85 12.16
CA ALA A 235 2.47 11.63 11.03
C ALA A 235 2.76 10.30 10.32
N SER A 236 4.04 9.93 10.17
CA SER A 236 4.43 8.63 9.61
C SER A 236 3.92 7.48 10.46
N HIS A 237 4.03 7.58 11.79
CA HIS A 237 3.47 6.59 12.72
C HIS A 237 1.95 6.49 12.59
N LEU A 238 1.26 7.63 12.52
CA LEU A 238 -0.19 7.66 12.32
C LEU A 238 -0.62 7.03 10.98
N ILE A 239 0.14 7.27 9.90
CA ILE A 239 -0.12 6.62 8.60
C ILE A 239 0.00 5.09 8.72
N ASN A 240 0.94 4.56 9.50
CA ASN A 240 1.10 3.11 9.66
C ASN A 240 -0.12 2.44 10.32
N THR A 241 -0.96 3.19 11.04
CA THR A 241 -2.22 2.66 11.60
C THR A 241 -3.25 2.27 10.53
N VAL A 242 -3.13 2.79 9.29
CA VAL A 242 -4.00 2.43 8.17
C VAL A 242 -3.68 1.02 7.70
N ASN A 243 -4.43 0.04 8.16
CA ASN A 243 -4.29 -1.38 7.79
C ASN A 243 -5.56 -1.90 7.10
N ALA A 244 -5.61 -3.20 6.81
CA ALA A 244 -6.74 -3.84 6.14
C ALA A 244 -8.09 -3.64 6.87
N ASN A 245 -8.08 -3.42 8.18
CA ASN A 245 -9.27 -3.21 9.01
C ASN A 245 -9.59 -1.72 9.21
N PHE A 246 -8.82 -0.80 8.63
CA PHE A 246 -9.03 0.63 8.81
C PHE A 246 -10.27 1.09 8.02
N CYS A 247 -11.14 1.86 8.67
CA CYS A 247 -12.41 2.30 8.08
C CYS A 247 -12.40 3.81 7.82
N PHE A 248 -12.61 4.19 6.56
CA PHE A 248 -12.89 5.58 6.18
C PHE A 248 -14.40 5.75 6.01
N PRO A 249 -15.07 6.53 6.88
CA PRO A 249 -16.51 6.75 6.81
C PRO A 249 -16.87 7.76 5.72
N ASN A 250 -18.09 7.70 5.21
CA ASN A 250 -18.54 8.64 4.16
C ASN A 250 -18.78 10.06 4.66
N THR A 251 -18.85 10.23 5.98
CA THR A 251 -19.10 11.51 6.65
C THR A 251 -17.80 12.14 7.10
N ALA A 252 -17.74 13.47 7.08
CA ALA A 252 -16.57 14.18 7.58
C ALA A 252 -16.37 13.93 9.09
N ARG A 253 -15.20 13.42 9.47
CA ARG A 253 -14.78 13.21 10.86
C ARG A 253 -13.29 12.86 10.95
N THR A 254 -12.73 13.03 12.14
CA THR A 254 -11.45 12.44 12.49
C THR A 254 -11.58 10.91 12.53
N VAL A 255 -10.70 10.23 11.82
CA VAL A 255 -10.65 8.76 11.71
C VAL A 255 -9.51 8.15 12.52
N ALA A 256 -8.43 8.91 12.73
CA ALA A 256 -7.34 8.57 13.64
C ALA A 256 -6.69 9.84 14.17
N ASN A 257 -6.06 9.80 15.34
CA ASN A 257 -5.31 10.91 15.88
C ASN A 257 -4.12 10.44 16.73
N SER A 258 -3.22 11.37 16.96
CA SER A 258 -2.12 11.33 17.92
C SER A 258 -2.09 12.68 18.66
N GLU A 259 -1.01 12.96 19.40
CA GLU A 259 -0.89 14.19 20.19
C GLU A 259 -0.99 15.44 19.32
N ASN A 260 -0.17 15.53 18.27
CA ASN A 260 -0.06 16.73 17.43
C ASN A 260 -0.68 16.56 16.04
N ILE A 261 -1.06 15.34 15.64
CA ILE A 261 -1.56 15.05 14.29
C ILE A 261 -2.95 14.40 14.37
N ARG A 262 -3.81 14.72 13.41
CA ARG A 262 -5.04 13.97 13.15
C ARG A 262 -5.16 13.61 11.68
N MET A 263 -5.77 12.46 11.44
CA MET A 263 -6.20 12.03 10.13
C MET A 263 -7.71 12.27 10.03
N ASP A 264 -8.09 13.16 9.14
CA ASP A 264 -9.48 13.56 8.95
C ASP A 264 -9.98 13.07 7.59
N MET A 265 -11.15 12.45 7.61
CA MET A 265 -11.97 12.31 6.42
C MET A 265 -12.78 13.61 6.26
N GLN A 266 -12.62 14.29 5.12
CA GLN A 266 -13.21 15.60 4.83
C GLN A 266 -14.49 15.50 3.98
N GLY A 267 -15.01 14.28 3.78
CA GLY A 267 -16.18 13.99 2.97
C GLY A 267 -15.84 13.47 1.57
N THR A 268 -16.86 13.39 0.72
CA THR A 268 -16.74 12.86 -0.64
C THR A 268 -17.09 13.91 -1.69
N PHE A 269 -16.59 13.75 -2.91
CA PHE A 269 -16.93 14.59 -4.06
C PHE A 269 -16.89 13.76 -5.33
N GLU A 270 -17.56 14.20 -6.38
CA GLU A 270 -17.59 13.51 -7.68
C GLU A 270 -16.66 14.21 -8.68
N ARG A 271 -15.93 13.41 -9.45
CA ARG A 271 -15.09 13.84 -10.56
C ARG A 271 -15.09 12.75 -11.63
N ASP A 272 -15.39 13.13 -12.88
CA ASP A 272 -15.37 12.22 -14.03
C ASP A 272 -16.22 10.94 -13.83
N GLY A 273 -17.36 11.07 -13.13
CA GLY A 273 -18.27 9.95 -12.82
C GLY A 273 -17.82 9.05 -11.66
N VAL A 274 -16.66 9.32 -11.06
CA VAL A 274 -16.13 8.59 -9.90
C VAL A 274 -16.31 9.43 -8.65
N ARG A 275 -16.83 8.82 -7.57
CA ARG A 275 -16.91 9.44 -6.25
C ARG A 275 -15.60 9.20 -5.51
N TYR A 276 -14.94 10.27 -5.07
CA TYR A 276 -13.69 10.23 -4.34
C TYR A 276 -13.88 10.55 -2.87
N MET A 277 -13.12 9.86 -2.01
CA MET A 277 -12.92 10.20 -0.60
C MET A 277 -11.77 11.18 -0.46
N ASN A 278 -11.93 12.19 0.41
CA ASN A 278 -10.92 13.19 0.68
C ASN A 278 -10.35 13.02 2.08
N VAL A 279 -9.11 12.51 2.17
CA VAL A 279 -8.43 12.28 3.45
C VAL A 279 -7.27 13.26 3.60
N GLN A 280 -7.17 13.86 4.78
CA GLN A 280 -6.13 14.83 5.11
C GLN A 280 -5.43 14.46 6.43
N LEU A 281 -4.11 14.64 6.46
CA LEU A 281 -3.38 14.76 7.71
C LEU A 281 -3.34 16.23 8.10
N GLN A 282 -3.69 16.53 9.35
CA GLN A 282 -3.74 17.88 9.86
C GLN A 282 -3.06 18.00 11.23
N LEU A 283 -2.48 19.17 11.52
CA LEU A 283 -1.98 19.50 12.84
C LEU A 283 -3.13 19.76 13.84
N ASN A 284 -2.98 19.31 15.07
CA ASN A 284 -3.87 19.56 16.22
C ASN A 284 -3.66 20.95 16.83
N GLU A 285 -3.62 21.96 15.97
CA GLU A 285 -3.48 23.35 16.37
C GLU A 285 -4.74 24.13 15.99
N PRO A 286 -5.19 25.09 16.83
CA PRO A 286 -6.28 25.98 16.46
C PRO A 286 -5.91 26.75 15.19
N ARG A 287 -6.85 26.86 14.24
CA ARG A 287 -6.72 27.85 13.15
C ARG A 287 -6.70 29.23 13.80
N GLN A 288 -5.52 29.85 13.92
CA GLN A 288 -5.41 31.16 14.56
C GLN A 288 -6.32 32.17 13.86
N GLY A 289 -7.17 32.82 14.65
CA GLY A 289 -8.12 33.83 14.20
C GLY A 289 -7.42 35.17 13.95
N SER A 290 -6.71 35.30 12.84
CA SER A 290 -6.38 36.59 12.24
C SER A 290 -5.94 36.38 10.79
N SER A 291 -6.15 37.41 9.98
CA SER A 291 -5.87 37.63 8.54
C SER A 291 -4.77 36.84 7.77
N SER A 292 -3.91 36.05 8.40
CA SER A 292 -3.01 35.06 7.77
C SER A 292 -3.47 33.63 8.09
N ARG A 293 -4.47 33.16 7.35
CA ARG A 293 -5.10 31.83 7.52
C ARG A 293 -4.12 30.72 7.06
N HIS A 294 -3.15 30.36 7.89
CA HIS A 294 -2.26 29.23 7.62
C HIS A 294 -3.05 27.92 7.69
N SER A 295 -2.90 27.08 6.68
CA SER A 295 -3.50 25.74 6.68
C SER A 295 -2.91 24.88 7.81
N THR A 296 -3.71 23.97 8.34
CA THR A 296 -3.25 22.92 9.25
C THR A 296 -2.95 21.62 8.52
N THR A 297 -3.24 21.52 7.22
CA THR A 297 -3.05 20.31 6.41
C THR A 297 -1.57 20.10 6.11
N ILE A 298 -1.05 18.90 6.32
CA ILE A 298 0.35 18.54 6.02
C ILE A 298 0.45 17.46 4.93
N ALA A 299 -0.66 16.76 4.65
CA ALA A 299 -0.78 15.80 3.55
C ALA A 299 -2.25 15.66 3.14
N GLN A 300 -2.49 15.33 1.88
CA GLN A 300 -3.84 15.06 1.36
C GLN A 300 -3.80 13.98 0.28
N ILE A 301 -4.75 13.06 0.35
CA ILE A 301 -5.00 12.08 -0.70
C ILE A 301 -6.47 12.06 -1.10
N LEU A 302 -6.71 11.62 -2.33
CA LEU A 302 -8.03 11.49 -2.93
C LEU A 302 -8.08 10.13 -3.60
N PHE A 303 -8.99 9.25 -3.19
CA PHE A 303 -9.09 7.89 -3.73
C PHE A 303 -10.56 7.47 -3.90
N PRO A 304 -10.88 6.50 -4.78
CA PRO A 304 -12.26 6.13 -5.07
C PRO A 304 -13.03 5.68 -3.83
N HIS A 305 -14.33 5.94 -3.79
CA HIS A 305 -15.16 5.58 -2.65
C HIS A 305 -15.38 4.06 -2.51
N ASP A 306 -15.42 3.36 -3.64
CA ASP A 306 -15.51 1.91 -3.79
C ASP A 306 -14.17 1.19 -3.63
N PHE A 307 -13.12 1.92 -3.23
CA PHE A 307 -11.78 1.37 -3.03
C PHE A 307 -11.77 0.41 -1.84
N ASN A 308 -11.50 -0.87 -2.09
CA ASN A 308 -11.45 -1.89 -1.03
C ASN A 308 -10.20 -1.67 -0.16
N ILE A 309 -10.39 -1.11 1.04
CA ILE A 309 -9.29 -0.81 1.96
C ILE A 309 -8.55 -2.07 2.41
N ALA A 310 -9.25 -3.20 2.57
CA ALA A 310 -8.63 -4.47 2.96
C ALA A 310 -7.52 -4.89 1.99
N VAL A 311 -7.75 -4.59 0.70
CA VAL A 311 -6.85 -4.89 -0.41
C VAL A 311 -5.81 -3.79 -0.59
N PHE A 312 -6.22 -2.52 -0.53
CA PHE A 312 -5.42 -1.41 -1.03
C PHE A 312 -4.86 -0.47 0.07
N PHE A 313 -4.90 -0.84 1.35
CA PHE A 313 -4.38 0.01 2.44
C PHE A 313 -2.91 0.42 2.25
N ARG A 314 -2.07 -0.44 1.65
CA ARG A 314 -0.65 -0.13 1.37
C ARG A 314 -0.50 1.03 0.39
N TYR A 315 -1.40 1.12 -0.59
CA TYR A 315 -1.44 2.21 -1.57
C TYR A 315 -1.84 3.53 -0.91
N ILE A 316 -2.76 3.47 0.06
CA ILE A 316 -3.15 4.63 0.86
C ILE A 316 -1.98 5.10 1.71
N ARG A 317 -1.26 4.19 2.39
CA ARG A 317 -0.04 4.52 3.14
C ARG A 317 0.99 5.19 2.23
N ARG A 318 1.27 4.60 1.07
CA ARG A 318 2.21 5.13 0.07
C ARG A 318 1.82 6.52 -0.42
N ALA A 319 0.54 6.74 -0.74
CA ALA A 319 0.02 8.04 -1.19
C ALA A 319 0.13 9.11 -0.09
N LEU A 320 -0.22 8.78 1.15
CA LEU A 320 -0.11 9.68 2.29
C LEU A 320 1.35 10.06 2.56
N GLN A 321 2.25 9.08 2.59
CA GLN A 321 3.69 9.32 2.76
C GLN A 321 4.27 10.17 1.63
N THR A 322 3.84 9.93 0.38
CA THR A 322 4.27 10.72 -0.78
C THR A 322 3.84 12.18 -0.64
N SER A 323 2.57 12.42 -0.30
CA SER A 323 2.04 13.78 -0.08
C SER A 323 2.77 14.49 1.07
N LEU A 324 2.94 13.80 2.20
CA LEU A 324 3.63 14.30 3.39
C LEU A 324 5.10 14.65 3.09
N ARG A 325 5.81 13.78 2.38
CA ARG A 325 7.20 13.99 1.94
C ARG A 325 7.32 15.25 1.09
N SER A 326 6.42 15.42 0.14
CA SER A 326 6.44 16.60 -0.73
C SER A 326 6.28 17.88 0.08
N ALA A 327 5.36 17.91 1.04
CA ALA A 327 5.16 19.06 1.93
C ALA A 327 6.37 19.35 2.85
N TYR A 328 7.18 18.33 3.16
CA TYR A 328 8.36 18.49 4.01
C TYR A 328 9.61 18.96 3.24
N HIS A 329 9.87 18.40 2.06
CA HIS A 329 11.09 18.67 1.29
C HIS A 329 10.94 19.64 0.12
N GLY A 330 9.73 20.02 -0.27
CA GLY A 330 9.50 20.83 -1.46
C GLY A 330 8.08 21.38 -1.60
N PRO A 331 7.64 21.63 -2.84
CA PRO A 331 6.28 22.07 -3.10
C PRO A 331 5.26 21.02 -2.62
N PRO A 332 4.21 21.41 -1.89
CA PRO A 332 3.21 20.46 -1.45
C PRO A 332 2.42 19.89 -2.64
N VAL A 333 2.12 18.60 -2.57
CA VAL A 333 1.26 17.92 -3.53
C VAL A 333 0.16 17.18 -2.81
N ARG A 334 -1.02 17.14 -3.41
CA ARG A 334 -2.04 16.15 -3.08
C ARG A 334 -1.91 14.96 -4.03
N ILE A 335 -2.17 13.76 -3.56
CA ILE A 335 -2.12 12.56 -4.40
C ILE A 335 -3.53 12.12 -4.76
N PHE A 336 -3.80 11.99 -6.06
CA PHE A 336 -4.97 11.28 -6.58
C PHE A 336 -4.61 9.83 -6.84
N ILE A 337 -5.39 8.91 -6.29
CA ILE A 337 -5.35 7.49 -6.63
C ILE A 337 -6.47 7.24 -7.63
N THR A 338 -6.14 6.73 -8.80
CA THR A 338 -7.12 6.30 -9.81
C THR A 338 -6.96 4.81 -10.05
N MET A 339 -8.08 4.11 -10.21
CA MET A 339 -8.11 2.69 -10.58
C MET A 339 -8.74 2.57 -11.96
N ASN A 340 -7.99 2.01 -12.90
CA ASN A 340 -8.43 1.79 -14.27
C ASN A 340 -8.55 0.28 -14.52
N HIS A 341 -9.50 -0.11 -15.36
CA HIS A 341 -9.52 -1.45 -15.93
C HIS A 341 -8.46 -1.55 -17.04
N ILE A 342 -7.80 -2.70 -17.12
CA ILE A 342 -6.90 -3.02 -18.21
C ILE A 342 -7.77 -3.69 -19.29
N ASP A 343 -8.09 -2.95 -20.35
CA ASP A 343 -8.69 -3.53 -21.55
C ASP A 343 -7.60 -4.28 -22.33
N HIS A 344 -7.81 -5.55 -22.64
CA HIS A 344 -6.94 -6.36 -23.51
C HIS A 344 -7.25 -6.15 -24.99
#